data_AF-A0A8T0A0H8-F1
#
_entry.id   AF-A0A8T0A0H8-F1
#
_cell.length_a   1.000
_cell.length_b   1.000
_cell.length_c   1.000
_cell.angle_alpha   90.00
_cell.angle_beta   90.00
_cell.angle_gamma   90.00
#
_symmetry.space_group_name_H-M   'P 1'
#
loop_
_entity.id
_entity.type
_entity.pdbx_description
1 polymer ?
#
loop_
_entity_poly.entity_id
_entity_poly.type
_entity_poly.pdbx_seq_one_letter_code
_entity_poly.pdbx_strand_id
1 'polypeptide(L)'
;MFPSVIRVESLMIKNELHLNRKQSLIDQRQKQSSFYFPMTYCGLSFVDLNQQLCRDEEWLRDFQEALNKSNQIQQSVCTLLSNFQERIDSLSANVATLYTKSSVIQREQQNIRKLLATVDATIQFHGKTTALENTIRDGNVMLALDDYLEKMRTLKEAIAFFSTHPTYKNKLEHKLIYDIGYANIEAEFSNLVRYSCVPVDAKKLFECLDDDYGMS
;
A
#
# COMPACT_ATOMS: atom_id res chain seq x y z
N MET A 1 -1.38 18.00 -58.49
CA MET A 1 -0.25 17.44 -59.25
C MET A 1 0.76 16.65 -58.41
N PHE A 2 0.75 16.76 -57.07
CA PHE A 2 1.74 16.13 -56.17
C PHE A 2 1.54 14.67 -55.69
N PRO A 3 0.34 14.03 -55.74
CA PRO A 3 0.17 12.66 -55.24
C PRO A 3 0.92 11.59 -56.07
N SER A 4 1.09 11.85 -57.37
CA SER A 4 1.69 10.90 -58.30
C SER A 4 3.21 10.77 -58.08
N VAL A 5 3.90 11.85 -57.73
CA VAL A 5 5.35 11.88 -57.51
C VAL A 5 5.72 11.09 -56.25
N ILE A 6 4.99 11.29 -55.16
CA ILE A 6 5.17 10.56 -53.89
C ILE A 6 4.95 9.05 -54.09
N ARG A 7 3.99 8.67 -54.94
CA ARG A 7 3.72 7.26 -55.26
C ARG A 7 4.87 6.62 -56.03
N VAL A 8 5.49 7.36 -56.95
CA VAL A 8 6.64 6.91 -57.74
C VAL A 8 7.88 6.77 -56.87
N GLU A 9 8.17 7.74 -55.99
CA GLU A 9 9.29 7.64 -55.04
C GLU A 9 9.12 6.48 -54.06
N SER A 10 7.92 6.27 -53.52
CA SER A 10 7.63 5.13 -52.63
C SER A 10 7.83 3.79 -53.34
N LEU A 11 7.50 3.69 -54.63
CA LEU A 11 7.74 2.51 -55.44
C LEU A 11 9.23 2.32 -55.74
N MET A 12 9.98 3.39 -55.99
CA MET A 12 11.43 3.31 -56.19
C MET A 12 12.15 2.82 -54.93
N ILE A 13 11.84 3.37 -53.76
CA ILE A 13 12.46 2.97 -52.49
C ILE A 13 12.15 1.49 -52.18
N LYS A 14 10.92 1.03 -52.44
CA LYS A 14 10.56 -0.39 -52.27
C LYS A 14 11.32 -1.29 -53.23
N ASN A 15 11.51 -0.87 -54.48
CA ASN A 15 12.29 -1.61 -55.46
C ASN A 15 13.77 -1.68 -55.05
N GLU A 16 14.35 -0.59 -54.54
CA GLU A 16 15.74 -0.52 -54.10
C GLU A 16 15.99 -1.41 -52.87
N LEU A 17 15.09 -1.38 -51.88
CA LEU A 17 15.11 -2.29 -50.73
C LEU A 17 15.01 -3.75 -51.16
N HIS A 18 14.14 -4.06 -52.14
CA HIS A 18 13.98 -5.41 -52.65
C HIS A 18 15.22 -5.87 -53.43
N LEU A 19 15.87 -4.98 -54.17
CA LEU A 19 17.11 -5.26 -54.90
C LEU A 19 18.27 -5.53 -53.94
N ASN A 20 18.42 -4.72 -52.89
CA ASN A 20 19.43 -4.93 -51.84
C ASN A 20 19.21 -6.25 -51.09
N ARG A 21 17.95 -6.61 -50.82
CA ARG A 21 17.61 -7.90 -50.20
C ARG A 21 17.93 -9.08 -51.11
N LYS A 22 17.67 -8.96 -52.42
CA LYS A 22 18.07 -9.98 -53.42
C LYS A 22 19.59 -10.11 -53.52
N GLN A 23 20.32 -9.00 -53.53
CA GLN A 23 21.79 -9.03 -53.59
C GLN A 23 22.37 -9.70 -52.35
N SER A 24 21.88 -9.36 -51.16
CA SER A 24 22.27 -10.03 -49.92
C SER A 24 22.01 -11.54 -49.95
N LEU A 25 20.86 -11.98 -50.47
CA LEU A 25 20.54 -13.41 -50.63
C LEU A 25 21.40 -14.11 -51.69
N ILE A 26 21.83 -13.40 -52.74
CA ILE A 26 22.77 -13.91 -53.75
C ILE A 26 24.16 -14.06 -53.12
N ASP A 27 24.64 -13.07 -52.37
CA ASP A 27 25.92 -13.13 -51.67
C ASP A 27 25.90 -14.24 -50.60
N GLN A 28 24.77 -14.43 -49.92
CA GLN A 28 24.56 -15.54 -48.97
C GLN A 28 24.57 -16.90 -49.69
N ARG A 29 23.93 -17.00 -50.87
CA ARG A 29 23.95 -18.22 -51.69
C ARG A 29 25.32 -18.50 -52.29
N GLN A 30 26.07 -17.48 -52.70
CA GLN A 30 27.45 -17.63 -53.18
C GLN A 30 28.37 -18.09 -52.04
N LYS A 31 28.21 -17.54 -50.83
CA LYS A 31 28.91 -18.05 -49.64
C LYS A 31 28.51 -19.48 -49.27
N GLN A 32 27.23 -19.84 -49.36
CA GLN A 32 26.77 -21.22 -49.14
C GLN A 32 27.25 -22.18 -50.24
N SER A 33 27.32 -21.73 -51.50
CA SER A 33 27.90 -22.48 -52.62
C SER A 33 29.40 -22.69 -52.46
N SER A 34 30.12 -21.73 -51.87
CA SER A 34 31.53 -21.88 -51.49
C SER A 34 31.75 -22.87 -50.34
N PHE A 35 30.68 -23.27 -49.63
CA PHE A 35 30.71 -24.26 -48.56
C PHE A 35 30.38 -25.69 -49.03
N TYR A 36 30.16 -25.89 -50.33
CA TYR A 36 30.04 -27.23 -50.91
C TYR A 36 31.43 -27.80 -51.19
N PHE A 37 31.72 -28.96 -50.62
CA PHE A 37 32.99 -29.66 -50.84
C PHE A 37 33.06 -30.16 -52.30
N PRO A 38 34.05 -29.76 -53.11
CA PRO A 38 34.13 -30.14 -54.52
C PRO A 38 34.66 -31.57 -54.69
N MET A 39 33.76 -32.55 -54.76
CA MET A 39 34.08 -33.98 -54.92
C MET A 39 34.03 -34.42 -56.40
N THR A 40 35.11 -34.25 -57.15
CA THR A 40 35.30 -34.92 -58.45
C THR A 40 36.76 -35.32 -58.64
N TYR A 41 37.08 -36.61 -58.44
CA TYR A 41 38.45 -37.14 -58.55
C TYR A 41 38.67 -38.11 -59.74
N CYS A 42 37.66 -38.37 -60.57
CA CYS A 42 37.75 -39.41 -61.60
C CYS A 42 38.29 -38.86 -62.94
N GLY A 43 39.47 -39.32 -63.37
CA GLY A 43 40.02 -39.06 -64.72
C GLY A 43 40.87 -37.78 -64.88
N LEU A 44 41.31 -37.15 -63.79
CA LEU A 44 42.09 -35.91 -63.81
C LEU A 44 43.58 -36.15 -64.12
N SER A 45 44.19 -35.20 -64.84
CA SER A 45 45.66 -35.13 -64.99
C SER A 45 46.32 -34.84 -63.64
N PHE A 46 47.59 -35.24 -63.46
CA PHE A 46 48.37 -34.96 -62.25
C PHE A 46 48.35 -33.47 -61.86
N VAL A 47 48.39 -32.57 -62.86
CA VAL A 47 48.33 -31.11 -62.65
C VAL A 47 46.98 -30.67 -62.11
N ASP A 48 45.88 -31.21 -62.64
CA ASP A 48 44.52 -30.88 -62.23
C ASP A 48 44.23 -31.41 -60.82
N LEU A 49 44.78 -32.59 -60.49
CA LEU A 49 44.65 -33.21 -59.18
C LEU A 49 45.39 -32.41 -58.10
N ASN A 50 46.59 -31.89 -58.42
CA ASN A 50 47.33 -31.00 -57.53
C ASN A 50 46.64 -29.64 -57.31
N GLN A 51 46.05 -29.07 -58.36
CA GLN A 51 45.23 -27.86 -58.23
C GLN A 51 43.98 -28.10 -57.38
N GLN A 52 43.33 -29.26 -57.54
CA GLN A 52 42.15 -29.60 -56.76
C GLN A 52 42.48 -29.78 -55.28
N LEU A 53 43.57 -30.48 -54.94
CA LEU A 53 44.04 -30.63 -53.56
C LEU A 53 44.33 -29.28 -52.90
N CYS A 54 44.97 -28.35 -53.63
CA CYS A 54 45.25 -27.00 -53.13
C CYS A 54 43.94 -26.22 -52.82
N ARG A 55 42.91 -26.38 -53.67
CA ARG A 55 41.57 -25.82 -53.41
C ARG A 55 40.89 -26.45 -52.20
N ASP A 56 40.98 -27.78 -52.07
CA ASP A 56 40.38 -28.50 -50.94
C ASP A 56 41.06 -28.09 -49.62
N GLU A 57 42.38 -27.88 -49.62
CA GLU A 57 43.14 -27.41 -48.47
C GLU A 57 42.77 -25.97 -48.06
N GLU A 58 42.60 -25.07 -49.03
CA GLU A 58 42.11 -23.71 -48.79
C GLU A 58 40.67 -23.70 -48.26
N TRP A 59 39.79 -24.54 -48.82
CA TRP A 59 38.42 -24.69 -48.33
C TRP A 59 38.37 -25.20 -46.88
N LEU A 60 39.19 -26.21 -46.55
CA LEU A 60 39.26 -26.76 -45.19
C LEU A 60 39.72 -25.70 -44.19
N ARG A 61 40.69 -24.86 -44.58
CA ARG A 61 41.17 -23.75 -43.76
C ARG A 61 40.05 -22.74 -43.48
N ASP A 62 39.31 -22.34 -44.50
CA ASP A 62 38.21 -21.37 -44.36
C ASP A 62 37.03 -21.94 -43.55
N PHE A 63 36.72 -23.24 -43.75
CA PHE A 63 35.72 -23.95 -42.96
C PHE A 63 36.09 -23.99 -41.48
N GLN A 64 37.36 -24.27 -41.17
CA GLN A 64 37.85 -24.28 -39.80
C GLN A 64 37.83 -22.89 -39.16
N GLU A 65 38.13 -21.84 -39.92
CA GLU A 65 37.99 -20.46 -39.43
C GLU A 65 36.52 -20.10 -39.13
N ALA A 66 35.59 -20.52 -39.99
CA ALA A 66 34.16 -20.32 -39.76
C ALA A 66 33.65 -21.06 -38.52
N LEU A 67 34.12 -22.29 -38.29
CA LEU A 67 33.84 -23.04 -37.06
C LEU A 67 34.38 -22.30 -35.82
N ASN A 68 35.60 -21.79 -35.89
CA ASN A 68 36.19 -21.01 -34.78
C ASN A 68 35.38 -19.76 -34.47
N LYS A 69 34.95 -19.01 -35.50
CA LYS A 69 34.06 -17.84 -35.34
C LYS A 69 32.73 -18.23 -34.71
N SER A 70 32.12 -19.32 -35.17
CA SER A 70 30.86 -19.83 -34.60
C SER A 70 31.02 -20.18 -33.11
N ASN A 71 32.12 -20.84 -32.75
CA ASN A 71 32.42 -21.19 -31.36
C ASN A 71 32.64 -19.94 -30.49
N GLN A 72 33.38 -18.93 -30.99
CA GLN A 72 33.56 -17.66 -30.29
C GLN A 72 32.24 -16.94 -30.04
N ILE A 73 31.33 -16.91 -31.03
CA ILE A 73 30.00 -16.31 -30.86
C ILE A 73 29.21 -17.09 -29.82
N GLN A 74 29.22 -18.42 -29.87
CA GLN A 74 28.52 -19.25 -28.88
C GLN A 74 29.04 -18.96 -27.47
N GLN A 75 30.35 -18.90 -27.27
CA GLN A 75 30.95 -18.56 -25.98
C GLN A 75 30.55 -17.17 -25.50
N SER A 76 30.56 -16.18 -26.40
CA SER A 76 30.12 -14.82 -26.09
C SER A 76 28.66 -14.78 -25.63
N VAL A 77 27.78 -15.52 -26.32
CA VAL A 77 26.36 -15.64 -25.95
C VAL A 77 26.21 -16.33 -24.59
N CYS A 78 26.93 -17.42 -24.34
CA CYS A 78 26.92 -18.10 -23.04
C CYS A 78 27.34 -17.15 -21.90
N THR A 79 28.43 -16.41 -22.09
CA THR A 79 28.92 -15.43 -21.11
C THR A 79 27.88 -14.33 -20.87
N LEU A 80 27.26 -13.81 -21.92
CA LEU A 80 26.23 -12.78 -21.79
C LEU A 80 25.01 -13.30 -21.01
N LEU A 81 24.56 -14.52 -21.30
CA LEU A 81 23.44 -15.16 -20.58
C LEU A 81 23.78 -15.39 -19.10
N SER A 82 25.00 -15.85 -18.79
CA SER A 82 25.46 -15.99 -17.40
C SER A 82 25.44 -14.64 -16.67
N ASN A 83 25.93 -13.57 -17.30
CA ASN A 83 25.90 -12.23 -16.71
C ASN A 83 24.46 -11.73 -16.47
N PHE A 84 23.52 -12.05 -17.36
CA PHE A 84 22.11 -11.72 -17.13
C PHE A 84 21.53 -12.52 -15.97
N GLN A 85 21.85 -13.80 -15.86
CA GLN A 85 21.42 -14.64 -14.76
C GLN A 85 21.88 -14.08 -13.41
N GLU A 86 23.18 -13.77 -13.28
CA GLU A 86 23.72 -13.17 -12.06
C GLU A 86 23.02 -11.86 -11.67
N ARG A 87 22.73 -11.01 -12.65
CA ARG A 87 22.02 -9.74 -12.41
C ARG A 87 20.56 -9.96 -11.98
N ILE A 88 19.88 -10.96 -12.55
CA ILE A 88 18.51 -11.32 -12.17
C ILE A 88 18.49 -11.87 -10.75
N ASP A 89 19.44 -12.74 -10.40
CA ASP A 89 19.53 -13.31 -9.05
C ASP A 89 19.83 -12.24 -8.01
N SER A 90 20.76 -11.33 -8.31
CA SER A 90 21.06 -10.17 -7.46
C SER A 90 19.83 -9.27 -7.27
N LEU A 91 19.12 -8.96 -8.37
CA LEU A 91 17.90 -8.16 -8.31
C LEU A 91 16.80 -8.84 -7.50
N SER A 92 16.60 -10.14 -7.68
CA SER A 92 15.63 -10.95 -6.94
C SER A 92 15.90 -10.91 -5.43
N ALA A 93 17.16 -11.11 -5.02
CA ALA A 93 17.56 -11.01 -3.62
C ALA A 93 17.36 -9.61 -3.02
N ASN A 94 17.68 -8.56 -3.80
CA ASN A 94 17.44 -7.17 -3.40
C ASN A 94 15.95 -6.87 -3.23
N VAL A 95 15.11 -7.33 -4.15
CA VAL A 95 13.65 -7.16 -4.09
C VAL A 95 13.07 -7.87 -2.86
N ALA A 96 13.49 -9.10 -2.58
CA ALA A 96 13.06 -9.82 -1.36
C ALA A 96 13.43 -9.08 -0.08
N THR A 97 14.65 -8.51 -0.04
CA THR A 97 15.11 -7.68 1.07
C THR A 97 14.28 -6.40 1.20
N LEU A 98 13.94 -5.74 0.09
CA LEU A 98 13.08 -4.55 0.08
C LEU A 98 11.68 -4.83 0.60
N TYR A 99 11.06 -5.95 0.20
CA TYR A 99 9.75 -6.35 0.74
C TYR A 99 9.78 -6.55 2.25
N THR A 100 10.83 -7.22 2.76
CA THR A 100 11.01 -7.44 4.19
C THR A 100 11.13 -6.12 4.94
N LYS A 101 12.01 -5.21 4.46
CA LYS A 101 12.18 -3.87 5.06
C LYS A 101 10.90 -3.05 5.02
N SER A 102 10.19 -3.08 3.89
CA SER A 102 8.93 -2.34 3.73
C SER A 102 7.86 -2.83 4.70
N SER A 103 7.74 -4.14 4.90
CA SER A 103 6.81 -4.72 5.89
C SER A 103 7.10 -4.25 7.32
N VAL A 104 8.38 -4.18 7.71
CA VAL A 104 8.79 -3.66 9.03
C VAL A 104 8.38 -2.20 9.18
N ILE A 105 8.71 -1.36 8.18
CA ILE A 105 8.36 0.07 8.19
C ILE A 105 6.85 0.28 8.24
N GLN A 106 6.06 -0.50 7.48
CA GLN A 106 4.60 -0.42 7.51
C GLN A 106 4.04 -0.73 8.90
N ARG A 107 4.59 -1.75 9.57
CA ARG A 107 4.20 -2.10 10.94
C ARG A 107 4.54 -0.98 11.92
N GLU A 108 5.73 -0.41 11.82
CA GLU A 108 6.14 0.74 12.65
C GLU A 108 5.23 1.95 12.42
N GLN A 109 4.91 2.27 11.17
CA GLN A 109 3.97 3.34 10.85
C GLN A 109 2.57 3.08 11.42
N GLN A 110 2.09 1.84 11.38
CA GLN A 110 0.80 1.50 11.98
C GLN A 110 0.82 1.67 13.50
N ASN A 111 1.93 1.30 14.16
CA ASN A 111 2.11 1.50 15.59
C ASN A 111 2.14 2.99 15.94
N ILE A 112 2.87 3.80 15.18
CA ILE A 112 2.94 5.26 15.34
C ILE A 112 1.54 5.87 15.18
N ARG A 113 0.76 5.47 14.16
CA ARG A 113 -0.61 5.96 13.97
C ARG A 113 -1.54 5.61 15.13
N LYS A 114 -1.45 4.39 15.66
CA LYS A 114 -2.23 3.97 16.85
C LYS A 114 -1.85 4.79 18.07
N LEU A 115 -0.55 5.02 18.29
CA LEU A 115 -0.06 5.85 19.38
C LEU A 115 -0.55 7.30 19.23
N LEU A 116 -0.44 7.88 18.04
CA LEU A 116 -0.90 9.24 17.77
C LEU A 116 -2.40 9.39 18.05
N ALA A 117 -3.23 8.46 17.55
CA ALA A 117 -4.67 8.46 17.84
C ALA A 117 -4.98 8.37 19.34
N THR A 118 -4.18 7.59 20.07
CA THR A 118 -4.30 7.46 21.54
C THR A 118 -3.92 8.76 22.25
N VAL A 119 -2.85 9.42 21.79
CA VAL A 119 -2.41 10.72 22.32
C VAL A 119 -3.46 11.80 22.04
N ASP A 120 -3.97 11.88 20.82
CA ASP A 120 -5.01 12.85 20.43
C ASP A 120 -6.27 12.68 21.29
N ALA A 121 -6.74 11.45 21.46
CA ALA A 121 -7.87 11.17 22.34
C ALA A 121 -7.57 11.56 23.79
N THR A 122 -6.36 11.26 24.29
CA THR A 122 -5.95 11.62 25.65
C THR A 122 -5.93 13.14 25.87
N ILE A 123 -5.41 13.91 24.90
CA ILE A 123 -5.41 15.38 24.96
C ILE A 123 -6.84 15.91 24.98
N GLN A 124 -7.71 15.41 24.09
CA GLN A 124 -9.11 15.84 24.02
C GLN A 124 -9.86 15.57 25.33
N PHE A 125 -9.68 14.38 25.91
CA PHE A 125 -10.39 14.02 27.13
C PHE A 125 -9.80 14.70 28.37
N HIS A 126 -8.48 14.85 28.49
CA HIS A 126 -7.90 15.56 29.64
C HIS A 126 -8.31 17.04 29.67
N GLY A 127 -8.23 17.75 28.54
CA GLY A 127 -8.60 19.16 28.48
C GLY A 127 -10.10 19.41 28.77
N LYS A 128 -10.97 18.52 28.29
CA LYS A 128 -12.42 18.58 28.58
C LYS A 128 -12.74 18.20 30.02
N THR A 129 -12.01 17.26 30.61
CA THR A 129 -12.29 16.76 31.95
C THR A 129 -11.88 17.79 33.01
N THR A 130 -10.72 18.46 32.92
CA THR A 130 -10.32 19.45 33.95
C THR A 130 -11.33 20.62 34.12
N ALA A 131 -11.85 21.18 33.03
CA ALA A 131 -12.86 22.25 33.10
C ALA A 131 -14.20 21.74 33.68
N LEU A 132 -14.53 20.50 33.35
CA LEU A 132 -15.72 19.78 33.80
C LEU A 132 -15.65 19.41 35.29
N GLU A 133 -14.48 18.97 35.76
CA GLU A 133 -14.23 18.61 37.16
C GLU A 133 -14.45 19.79 38.11
N ASN A 134 -14.04 21.00 37.71
CA ASN A 134 -14.27 22.21 38.49
C ASN A 134 -15.77 22.52 38.61
N THR A 135 -16.51 22.47 37.50
CA THR A 135 -17.97 22.71 37.52
C THR A 135 -18.69 21.68 38.40
N ILE A 136 -18.30 20.39 38.30
CA ILE A 136 -18.91 19.32 39.09
C ILE A 136 -18.62 19.50 40.58
N ARG A 137 -17.38 19.88 40.94
CA ARG A 137 -16.97 20.13 42.33
C ARG A 137 -17.64 21.36 42.95
N ASP A 138 -17.92 22.39 42.16
CA ASP A 138 -18.62 23.59 42.63
C ASP A 138 -20.09 23.31 43.01
N GLY A 139 -20.63 22.14 42.65
CA GLY A 139 -21.86 21.58 43.21
C GLY A 139 -23.16 22.29 42.82
N ASN A 140 -23.11 23.25 41.89
CA ASN A 140 -24.25 24.11 41.59
C ASN A 140 -25.18 23.51 40.52
N VAL A 141 -25.87 22.42 40.87
CA VAL A 141 -26.72 21.64 39.94
C VAL A 141 -27.96 22.42 39.49
N MET A 142 -28.52 23.27 40.36
CA MET A 142 -29.80 23.96 40.14
C MET A 142 -29.73 25.16 39.16
N LEU A 143 -28.57 25.80 39.01
CA LEU A 143 -28.45 26.96 38.12
C LEU A 143 -28.53 26.58 36.63
N ALA A 144 -28.12 25.36 36.27
CA ALA A 144 -28.11 24.88 34.90
C ALA A 144 -28.11 23.33 34.84
N LEU A 145 -29.23 22.69 35.21
CA LEU A 145 -29.35 21.24 35.28
C LEU A 145 -28.99 20.54 33.97
N ASP A 146 -29.48 21.05 32.83
CA ASP A 146 -29.22 20.44 31.52
C ASP A 146 -27.72 20.46 31.15
N ASP A 147 -27.05 21.58 31.41
CA ASP A 147 -25.60 21.71 31.21
C ASP A 147 -24.83 20.77 32.14
N TYR A 148 -25.27 20.65 33.40
CA TYR A 148 -24.68 19.74 34.38
C TYR A 148 -24.83 18.27 33.97
N LEU A 149 -25.98 17.87 33.45
CA LEU A 149 -26.23 16.50 32.99
C LEU A 149 -25.46 16.18 31.69
N GLU A 150 -25.30 17.13 30.78
CA GLU A 150 -24.47 16.98 29.58
C GLU A 150 -22.99 16.76 29.94
N LYS A 151 -22.53 17.55 30.91
CA LYS A 151 -21.22 17.45 31.54
C LYS A 151 -21.00 16.06 32.17
N MET A 152 -21.97 15.56 32.94
CA MET A 152 -21.91 14.20 33.51
C MET A 152 -21.92 13.08 32.45
N ARG A 153 -22.64 13.25 31.34
CA ARG A 153 -22.62 12.31 30.21
C ARG A 153 -21.24 12.25 29.56
N THR A 154 -20.64 13.41 29.29
CA THR A 154 -19.30 13.52 28.71
C THR A 154 -18.25 12.85 29.60
N LEU A 155 -18.34 13.01 30.93
CA LEU A 155 -17.45 12.35 31.88
C LEU A 155 -17.59 10.82 31.84
N LYS A 156 -18.83 10.32 31.74
CA LYS A 156 -19.13 8.89 31.64
C LYS A 156 -18.53 8.26 30.36
N GLU A 157 -18.64 8.95 29.23
CA GLU A 157 -18.04 8.53 27.96
C GLU A 157 -16.51 8.49 28.03
N ALA A 158 -15.90 9.50 28.66
CA ALA A 158 -14.46 9.52 28.89
C ALA A 158 -13.99 8.34 29.75
N ILE A 159 -14.71 8.03 30.84
CA ILE A 159 -14.41 6.87 31.70
C ILE A 159 -14.50 5.56 30.90
N ALA A 160 -15.54 5.39 30.08
CA ALA A 160 -15.70 4.22 29.23
C ALA A 160 -14.51 4.08 28.25
N PHE A 161 -14.13 5.16 27.58
CA PHE A 161 -12.99 5.20 26.67
C PHE A 161 -11.66 4.84 27.35
N PHE A 162 -11.38 5.39 28.54
CA PHE A 162 -10.14 5.09 29.25
C PHE A 162 -10.12 3.66 29.82
N SER A 163 -11.28 3.10 30.17
CA SER A 163 -11.39 1.73 30.69
C SER A 163 -11.05 0.66 29.65
N THR A 164 -11.29 0.92 28.36
CA THR A 164 -10.95 0.00 27.26
C THR A 164 -9.47 0.03 26.89
N HIS A 165 -8.70 1.02 27.37
CA HIS A 165 -7.28 1.16 27.08
C HIS A 165 -6.43 0.71 28.28
N PRO A 166 -5.65 -0.39 28.18
CA PRO A 166 -4.88 -0.95 29.30
C PRO A 166 -3.96 0.07 29.99
N THR A 167 -3.41 1.01 29.22
CA THR A 167 -2.47 2.04 29.68
C THR A 167 -3.13 3.12 30.56
N TYR A 168 -4.44 3.31 30.48
CA TYR A 168 -5.17 4.36 31.21
C TYR A 168 -6.18 3.82 32.21
N LYS A 169 -6.31 2.50 32.32
CA LYS A 169 -7.22 1.80 33.24
C LYS A 169 -7.09 2.25 34.71
N ASN A 170 -5.92 2.75 35.11
CA ASN A 170 -5.62 3.18 36.47
C ASN A 170 -5.87 4.68 36.76
N LYS A 171 -6.40 5.46 35.80
CA LYS A 171 -6.79 6.86 36.06
C LYS A 171 -8.11 6.89 36.84
N LEU A 172 -8.01 6.72 38.16
CA LEU A 172 -9.12 6.71 39.11
C LEU A 172 -9.79 8.08 39.31
N GLU A 173 -9.14 9.17 38.91
CA GLU A 173 -9.58 10.55 39.18
C GLU A 173 -10.91 10.89 38.50
N HIS A 174 -11.07 10.56 37.21
CA HIS A 174 -12.32 10.84 36.49
C HIS A 174 -13.51 10.06 37.08
N LYS A 175 -13.26 8.82 37.53
CA LYS A 175 -14.29 8.00 38.19
C LYS A 175 -14.71 8.59 39.53
N LEU A 176 -13.74 9.01 40.35
CA LEU A 176 -14.00 9.67 41.63
C LEU A 176 -14.85 10.93 41.44
N ILE A 177 -14.58 11.72 40.39
CA ILE A 177 -15.30 12.97 40.15
C ILE A 177 -16.71 12.72 39.60
N TYR A 178 -16.88 11.65 38.82
CA TYR A 178 -18.20 11.18 38.43
C TYR A 178 -19.04 10.77 39.64
N ASP A 179 -18.44 10.04 40.60
CA ASP A 179 -19.14 9.64 41.83
C ASP A 179 -19.52 10.87 42.68
N ILE A 180 -18.66 11.90 42.76
CA ILE A 180 -18.97 13.19 43.41
C ILE A 180 -20.15 13.89 42.72
N GLY A 181 -20.14 13.98 41.39
CA GLY A 181 -21.22 14.62 40.64
C GLY A 181 -22.56 13.89 40.79
N TYR A 182 -22.51 12.56 40.85
CA TYR A 182 -23.69 11.74 41.13
C TYR A 182 -24.27 12.04 42.51
N ALA A 183 -23.42 12.11 43.54
CA ALA A 183 -23.84 12.45 44.90
C ALA A 183 -24.43 13.88 44.98
N ASN A 184 -23.91 14.84 44.22
CA ASN A 184 -24.44 16.20 44.16
C ASN A 184 -25.86 16.22 43.55
N ILE A 185 -26.10 15.45 42.48
CA ILE A 185 -27.45 15.33 41.90
C ILE A 185 -28.42 14.69 42.89
N GLU A 186 -27.99 13.63 43.59
CA GLU A 186 -28.82 12.95 44.59
C GLU A 186 -29.19 13.87 45.75
N ALA A 187 -28.23 14.64 46.26
CA ALA A 187 -28.44 15.63 47.31
C ALA A 187 -29.44 16.70 46.88
N GLU A 188 -29.29 17.23 45.67
CA GLU A 188 -30.17 18.27 45.13
C GLU A 188 -31.58 17.74 44.82
N PHE A 189 -31.71 16.52 44.32
CA PHE A 189 -33.00 15.87 44.15
C PHE A 189 -33.71 15.67 45.51
N SER A 190 -32.98 15.20 46.51
CA SER A 190 -33.50 15.06 47.88
C SER A 190 -33.96 16.41 48.46
N ASN A 191 -33.16 17.46 48.27
CA ASN A 191 -33.52 18.83 48.66
C ASN A 191 -34.81 19.28 47.95
N LEU A 192 -34.90 19.10 46.63
CA LEU A 192 -36.07 19.46 45.84
C LEU A 192 -37.33 18.74 46.31
N VAL A 193 -37.27 17.43 46.54
CA VAL A 193 -38.39 16.65 47.08
C VAL A 193 -38.80 17.20 48.45
N ARG A 194 -37.85 17.51 49.32
CA ARG A 194 -38.13 18.07 50.64
C ARG A 194 -38.78 19.46 50.57
N TYR A 195 -38.37 20.31 49.64
CA TYR A 195 -38.98 21.63 49.44
C TYR A 195 -40.35 21.56 48.77
N SER A 196 -40.56 20.58 47.89
CA SER A 196 -41.82 20.39 47.14
C SER A 196 -42.88 19.68 47.96
N CYS A 197 -42.48 18.85 48.92
CA CYS A 197 -43.38 18.19 49.85
C CYS A 197 -43.74 19.14 51.00
N VAL A 198 -44.94 19.72 50.94
CA VAL A 198 -45.55 20.39 52.08
C VAL A 198 -46.20 19.32 52.97
N PRO A 199 -45.85 19.24 54.27
CA PRO A 199 -46.58 18.39 55.20
C PRO A 199 -48.03 18.89 55.24
N VAL A 200 -48.97 18.06 54.81
CA VAL A 200 -50.37 18.43 54.81
C VAL A 200 -50.89 18.34 56.24
N ASP A 201 -51.38 19.46 56.77
CA ASP A 201 -52.02 19.47 58.07
C ASP A 201 -53.25 18.55 58.01
N ALA A 202 -53.32 17.59 58.94
CA ALA A 202 -54.43 16.66 59.05
C ALA A 202 -55.77 17.40 59.12
N LYS A 203 -55.82 18.55 59.81
CA LYS A 203 -57.03 19.36 59.89
C LYS A 203 -57.45 19.92 58.53
N LYS A 204 -56.49 20.43 57.76
CA LYS A 204 -56.72 20.95 56.40
C LYS A 204 -57.12 19.84 55.42
N LEU A 205 -56.60 18.61 55.63
CA LEU A 205 -57.06 17.42 54.93
C LEU A 205 -58.53 17.09 55.23
N PHE A 206 -58.93 17.14 56.50
CA PHE A 206 -60.32 16.93 56.88
C PHE A 206 -61.25 18.02 56.34
N GLU A 207 -60.83 19.29 56.37
CA GLU A 207 -61.60 20.41 55.77
C GLU A 207 -61.82 20.21 54.25
N CYS A 208 -60.80 19.77 53.50
CA CYS A 208 -60.95 19.45 52.08
C CYS A 208 -61.78 18.19 51.79
N LEU A 209 -61.98 17.30 52.77
CA LEU A 209 -62.85 16.12 52.65
C LEU A 209 -64.30 16.45 53.05
N ASP A 210 -64.50 17.40 53.96
CA ASP A 210 -65.81 17.86 54.41
C ASP A 210 -66.52 18.74 53.36
N ASP A 211 -65.76 19.46 52.52
CA ASP A 211 -66.30 20.29 51.42
C ASP A 211 -67.08 19.47 50.35
N ASP A 212 -66.83 18.16 50.23
CA ASP A 212 -67.56 17.26 49.32
C ASP A 212 -68.87 16.70 49.91
N TYR A 213 -69.12 16.88 51.21
CA TYR A 213 -70.36 16.45 51.88
C TYR A 213 -71.39 17.58 52.07
N GLY A 214 -71.10 18.78 51.55
CA GLY A 214 -71.99 19.94 51.58
C GLY A 214 -73.03 19.99 50.45
N MET A 215 -73.71 18.88 50.11
CA MET A 215 -74.89 18.89 49.23
C MET A 215 -75.95 17.89 49.72
N SER A 216 -76.70 18.26 50.77
CA SER A 216 -78.17 18.08 50.93
C SER A 216 -78.63 18.67 52.26
#